data_AF-A0A9E3Q6K9-F1
#
_entry.id   AF-A0A9E3Q6K9-F1
#
_cell.length_a   1.000
_cell.length_b   1.000
_cell.length_c   1.000
_cell.angle_alpha   90.00
_cell.angle_beta   90.00
_cell.angle_gamma   90.00
#
_symmetry.space_group_name_H-M   'P 1'
#
loop_
_entity.id
_entity.type
_entity.pdbx_description
1 polymer ?
#
loop_
_entity_poly.entity_id
_entity_poly.type
_entity_poly.pdbx_seq_one_letter_code
_entity_poly.pdbx_strand_id
1 'polypeptide(L)'
;MLALLRIVFGFALFAVLGRAVETAGPTPRTDGITDAAYLAVAVLLGIANAVVWAPWIGRLLADPLTGAFTAGHPGDIRNSILQFANKLAHRGWRRCALLFAFLDGIRHPDLPGAFVLGLRHARPGSWLEKVFAREVWRFDNAENCLRAWHVFRARGLHPPPHRRPEVHLLILSAQRERLPDPERLEVPPAPPPPPPERDPRIRLFQSHPPPAGTPPSPSPGQDPPSPGR
;
A
#
# COMPACT_ATOMS: atom_id res chain seq x y z
N MET A 1 16.52 -17.06 14.08
CA MET A 1 16.91 -16.98 15.50
C MET A 1 15.70 -16.85 16.44
N LEU A 2 14.81 -15.86 16.28
CA LEU A 2 13.59 -15.69 17.12
C LEU A 2 12.62 -16.89 17.11
N ALA A 3 12.47 -17.61 15.99
CA ALA A 3 11.60 -18.78 15.91
C ALA A 3 12.14 -19.97 16.72
N LEU A 4 13.47 -20.16 16.75
CA LEU A 4 14.11 -21.21 17.53
C LEU A 4 13.99 -20.92 19.03
N LEU A 5 14.20 -19.66 19.43
CA LEU A 5 14.00 -19.18 20.80
C LEU A 5 12.57 -19.44 21.30
N ARG A 6 11.56 -19.22 20.45
CA ARG A 6 10.14 -19.50 20.77
C ARG A 6 9.84 -20.97 21.00
N ILE A 7 10.43 -21.84 20.19
CA ILE A 7 10.28 -23.30 20.34
C ILE A 7 10.93 -23.75 21.65
N VAL A 8 12.13 -23.23 21.96
CA VAL A 8 12.85 -23.54 23.20
C VAL A 8 12.08 -23.04 24.44
N PHE A 9 11.58 -21.80 24.43
CA PHE A 9 10.78 -21.25 25.55
C PHE A 9 9.44 -21.97 25.72
N GLY A 10 8.76 -22.31 24.62
CA GLY A 10 7.52 -23.08 24.68
C GLY A 10 7.73 -24.49 25.25
N PHE A 11 8.80 -25.16 24.83
CA PHE A 11 9.16 -26.49 25.35
C PHE A 11 9.58 -26.44 26.83
N ALA A 12 10.37 -25.44 27.23
CA ALA A 12 10.77 -25.24 28.62
C ALA A 12 9.56 -24.97 29.53
N LEU A 13 8.62 -24.14 29.08
CA LEU A 13 7.38 -23.87 29.81
C LEU A 13 6.53 -25.13 29.95
N PHE A 14 6.38 -25.90 28.88
CA PHE A 14 5.63 -27.16 28.91
C PHE A 14 6.25 -28.19 29.86
N ALA A 15 7.59 -28.31 29.85
CA ALA A 15 8.32 -29.21 30.74
C ALA A 15 8.18 -28.80 32.23
N VAL A 16 8.27 -27.51 32.53
CA VAL A 16 8.08 -26.99 33.91
C VAL A 16 6.64 -27.18 34.38
N LEU A 17 5.66 -26.95 33.51
CA LEU A 17 4.24 -27.15 33.84
C LEU A 17 3.90 -28.63 34.07
N GLY A 18 4.46 -29.53 33.25
CA GLY A 18 4.32 -30.97 33.44
C GLY A 18 4.88 -31.43 34.79
N ARG A 19 6.07 -30.93 35.16
CA ARG A 19 6.66 -31.21 36.47
C ARG A 19 5.82 -30.64 37.62
N ALA A 20 5.29 -29.43 37.47
CA ALA A 20 4.43 -28.80 38.48
C ALA A 20 3.12 -29.59 38.71
N VAL A 21 2.53 -30.14 37.64
CA VAL A 21 1.31 -30.97 37.72
C VAL A 21 1.59 -32.33 38.34
N GLU A 22 2.74 -32.95 38.03
CA GLU A 22 3.16 -34.21 38.65
C GLU A 22 3.44 -34.06 40.16
N THR A 23 4.02 -32.93 40.58
CA THR A 23 4.23 -32.62 42.01
C THR A 23 2.92 -32.27 42.73
N ALA A 24 1.92 -31.74 42.01
CA ALA A 24 0.62 -31.38 42.56
C ALA A 24 -0.38 -32.54 42.68
N GLY A 25 0.09 -33.80 42.71
CA GLY A 25 -0.73 -35.00 42.85
C GLY A 25 -1.73 -34.94 44.04
N PRO A 26 -2.73 -35.83 44.08
CA PRO A 26 -3.93 -35.71 44.94
C PRO A 26 -3.69 -35.78 46.46
N THR A 27 -2.45 -35.97 46.90
CA THR A 27 -2.07 -35.94 48.32
C THR A 27 -1.22 -34.72 48.59
N PRO A 28 -1.70 -33.71 49.35
CA PRO A 28 -0.92 -32.54 49.72
C PRO A 28 0.16 -32.97 50.72
N ARG A 29 1.32 -33.38 50.21
CA ARG A 29 2.48 -33.66 51.05
C ARG A 29 3.15 -32.32 51.33
N THR A 30 3.03 -31.91 52.57
CA THR A 30 3.42 -30.62 53.17
C THR A 30 4.91 -30.28 52.97
N ASP A 31 5.28 -29.73 51.81
CA ASP A 31 6.52 -28.96 51.60
C ASP A 31 6.21 -27.66 50.84
N GLY A 32 5.35 -26.83 51.44
CA GLY A 32 4.71 -25.67 50.79
C GLY A 32 5.66 -24.57 50.27
N ILE A 33 6.94 -24.59 50.64
CA ILE A 33 7.95 -23.64 50.12
C ILE A 33 8.39 -24.03 48.71
N THR A 34 8.56 -25.32 48.46
CA THR A 34 9.00 -25.86 47.17
C THR A 34 7.90 -25.72 46.12
N ASP A 35 6.66 -26.02 46.50
CA ASP A 35 5.50 -25.89 45.61
C ASP A 35 5.23 -24.43 45.24
N ALA A 36 5.35 -23.51 46.21
CA ALA A 36 5.23 -22.07 45.97
C ALA A 36 6.35 -21.57 45.04
N ALA A 37 7.58 -22.07 45.18
CA ALA A 37 8.70 -21.70 44.32
C ALA A 37 8.49 -22.18 42.87
N TYR A 38 8.04 -23.41 42.66
CA TYR A 38 7.72 -23.91 41.31
C TYR A 38 6.59 -23.11 40.65
N LEU A 39 5.57 -22.76 41.42
CA LEU A 39 4.45 -21.96 40.93
C LEU A 39 4.91 -20.54 40.55
N ALA A 40 5.74 -19.90 41.37
CA ALA A 40 6.31 -18.59 41.06
C ALA A 40 7.18 -18.61 39.79
N VAL A 41 8.01 -19.64 39.63
CA VAL A 41 8.83 -19.83 38.41
C VAL A 41 7.94 -20.07 37.18
N ALA A 42 6.89 -20.88 37.30
CA ALA A 42 5.94 -21.13 36.21
C ALA A 42 5.22 -19.85 35.77
N VAL A 43 4.81 -19.01 36.71
CA VAL A 43 4.18 -17.71 36.42
C VAL A 43 5.14 -16.78 35.70
N LEU A 44 6.38 -16.64 36.17
CA LEU A 44 7.40 -15.80 35.53
C LEU A 44 7.73 -16.30 34.11
N LEU A 45 7.87 -17.61 33.93
CA LEU A 45 8.07 -18.20 32.62
C LEU A 45 6.86 -17.98 31.70
N GLY A 46 5.65 -18.06 32.24
CA GLY A 46 4.40 -17.77 31.54
C GLY A 46 4.34 -16.34 31.01
N ILE A 47 4.67 -15.35 31.86
CA ILE A 47 4.71 -13.94 31.48
C ILE A 47 5.79 -13.71 30.41
N ALA A 48 7.00 -14.26 30.60
CA ALA A 48 8.08 -14.14 29.62
C ALA A 48 7.68 -14.75 28.26
N ASN A 49 7.04 -15.93 28.27
CA ASN A 49 6.54 -16.57 27.07
C ASN A 49 5.43 -15.72 26.41
N ALA A 50 4.49 -15.18 27.18
CA ALA A 50 3.45 -14.30 26.67
C ALA A 50 4.03 -13.07 25.96
N VAL A 51 5.06 -12.42 26.53
CA VAL A 51 5.74 -11.27 25.90
C VAL A 51 6.42 -11.68 24.59
N VAL A 52 7.05 -12.85 24.54
CA VAL A 52 7.72 -13.36 23.32
C VAL A 52 6.72 -13.69 22.19
N TRP A 53 5.51 -14.14 22.56
CA TRP A 53 4.43 -14.47 21.64
C TRP A 53 3.51 -13.29 21.29
N ALA A 54 3.45 -12.24 22.13
CA ALA A 54 2.56 -11.09 21.94
C ALA A 54 2.71 -10.39 20.57
N PRO A 55 3.92 -10.15 20.02
CA PRO A 55 4.05 -9.55 18.69
C PRO A 55 3.59 -10.45 17.54
N TRP A 56 3.49 -11.77 17.76
CA TRP A 56 3.01 -12.72 16.76
C TRP A 56 1.49 -12.85 16.84
N ILE A 57 0.95 -13.03 18.05
CA ILE A 57 -0.51 -13.06 18.30
C ILE A 57 -1.14 -11.71 17.91
N GLY A 58 -0.49 -10.60 18.24
CA GLY A 58 -0.94 -9.26 17.86
C GLY A 58 -1.00 -9.07 16.34
N ARG A 59 -0.04 -9.61 15.58
CA ARG A 59 -0.11 -9.64 14.11
C ARG A 59 -1.25 -10.53 13.62
N LEU A 60 -1.41 -11.70 14.23
CA LEU A 60 -2.49 -12.64 13.88
C LEU A 60 -3.90 -12.06 14.11
N LEU A 61 -4.05 -11.21 15.12
CA LEU A 61 -5.31 -10.53 15.46
C LEU A 61 -5.51 -9.21 14.72
N ALA A 62 -4.42 -8.49 14.40
CA ALA A 62 -4.49 -7.24 13.65
C ALA A 62 -4.75 -7.47 12.15
N ASP A 63 -4.24 -8.55 11.57
CA ASP A 63 -4.44 -8.89 10.16
C ASP A 63 -5.92 -9.05 9.74
N PRO A 64 -6.81 -9.74 10.48
CA PRO A 64 -8.23 -9.80 10.12
C PRO A 64 -8.96 -8.46 10.29
N LEU A 65 -8.57 -7.62 11.25
CA LEU A 65 -9.19 -6.32 11.50
C LEU A 65 -8.79 -5.27 10.45
N THR A 66 -7.55 -5.35 9.96
CA THR A 66 -7.06 -4.48 8.88
C THR A 66 -7.39 -5.00 7.47
N GLY A 67 -7.51 -6.32 7.31
CA GLY A 67 -7.93 -6.97 6.07
C GLY A 67 -9.39 -6.68 5.69
N ALA A 68 -10.27 -6.38 6.63
CA ALA A 68 -11.66 -6.00 6.34
C ALA A 68 -11.79 -4.70 5.53
N PHE A 69 -10.78 -3.82 5.54
CA PHE A 69 -10.79 -2.54 4.82
C PHE A 69 -10.11 -2.59 3.45
N THR A 70 -9.48 -3.71 3.10
CA THR A 70 -8.86 -3.90 1.78
C THR A 70 -9.49 -5.13 1.14
N ALA A 71 -10.48 -4.90 0.29
CA ALA A 71 -11.23 -5.92 -0.42
C ALA A 71 -10.33 -6.81 -1.31
N GLY A 72 -9.72 -7.83 -0.70
CA GLY A 72 -9.20 -9.02 -1.34
C GLY A 72 -10.02 -10.21 -0.85
N HIS A 73 -10.43 -11.10 -1.76
CA HIS A 73 -11.27 -12.26 -1.45
C HIS A 73 -10.73 -13.00 -0.20
N PRO A 74 -11.56 -13.24 0.84
CA PRO A 74 -11.10 -13.83 2.11
C PRO A 74 -10.50 -15.24 2.01
N GLY A 75 -10.58 -15.89 0.83
CA GLY A 75 -9.95 -17.17 0.54
C GLY A 75 -8.43 -17.10 0.25
N ASP A 76 -7.89 -15.95 -0.18
CA ASP A 76 -6.48 -15.87 -0.62
C ASP A 76 -5.46 -15.85 0.53
N ILE A 77 -5.87 -15.45 1.74
CA ILE A 77 -4.95 -15.16 2.86
C ILE A 77 -4.43 -16.44 3.53
N ARG A 78 -5.16 -17.55 3.43
CA ARG A 78 -4.82 -18.82 4.10
C ARG A 78 -3.86 -19.73 3.31
N ASN A 79 -3.53 -19.38 2.06
CA ASN A 79 -2.63 -20.18 1.23
C ASN A 79 -1.17 -19.88 1.57
N SER A 80 -0.62 -20.69 2.47
CA SER A 80 0.81 -20.68 2.83
C SER A 80 1.72 -20.83 1.59
N ILE A 81 1.25 -21.55 0.56
CA ILE A 81 1.92 -21.75 -0.72
C ILE A 81 2.03 -20.42 -1.48
N LEU A 82 0.96 -19.64 -1.56
CA LEU A 82 0.95 -18.31 -2.19
C LEU A 82 1.86 -17.34 -1.45
N GLN A 83 1.84 -17.35 -0.12
CA GLN A 83 2.76 -16.54 0.68
C GLN A 83 4.22 -16.95 0.46
N PHE A 84 4.50 -18.25 0.33
CA PHE A 84 5.83 -18.76 0.02
C PHE A 84 6.28 -18.38 -1.40
N ALA A 85 5.39 -18.50 -2.39
CA ALA A 85 5.64 -18.06 -3.76
C ALA A 85 5.95 -16.56 -3.82
N ASN A 86 5.20 -15.74 -3.07
CA ASN A 86 5.46 -14.30 -3.01
C ASN A 86 6.82 -13.99 -2.33
N LYS A 87 7.15 -14.69 -1.24
CA LYS A 87 8.49 -14.58 -0.60
C LYS A 87 9.62 -14.97 -1.56
N LEU A 88 9.44 -16.02 -2.36
CA LEU A 88 10.39 -16.42 -3.39
C LEU A 88 10.51 -15.35 -4.48
N ALA A 89 9.41 -14.75 -4.91
CA ALA A 89 9.41 -13.66 -5.87
C ALA A 89 10.21 -12.46 -5.36
N HIS A 90 10.02 -12.07 -4.10
CA HIS A 90 10.77 -10.99 -3.45
C HIS A 90 12.26 -11.28 -3.30
N ARG A 91 12.65 -12.55 -3.15
CA ARG A 91 14.06 -12.99 -3.11
C ARG A 91 14.72 -13.08 -4.49
N GLY A 92 13.99 -12.74 -5.57
CA GLY A 92 14.49 -12.78 -6.94
C GLY A 92 14.37 -14.14 -7.61
N TRP A 93 13.82 -15.16 -6.95
CA TRP A 93 13.64 -16.51 -7.50
C TRP A 93 12.35 -16.59 -8.32
N ARG A 94 12.27 -15.76 -9.36
CA ARG A 94 11.05 -15.56 -10.17
C ARG A 94 10.53 -16.85 -10.80
N ARG A 95 11.42 -17.72 -11.30
CA ARG A 95 11.03 -18.99 -11.95
C ARG A 95 10.32 -19.93 -10.98
N CYS A 96 10.83 -20.06 -9.75
CA CYS A 96 10.21 -20.88 -8.72
C CYS A 96 8.86 -20.29 -8.29
N ALA A 97 8.79 -18.97 -8.10
CA ALA A 97 7.54 -18.29 -7.77
C ALA A 97 6.46 -18.51 -8.84
N LEU A 98 6.83 -18.44 -10.12
CA LEU A 98 5.92 -18.72 -11.24
C LEU A 98 5.47 -20.18 -11.27
N LEU A 99 6.36 -21.12 -11.00
CA LEU A 99 6.02 -22.55 -10.93
C LEU A 99 5.01 -22.81 -9.80
N PHE A 100 5.25 -22.28 -8.61
CA PHE A 100 4.33 -22.44 -7.48
C PHE A 100 3.01 -21.74 -7.73
N ALA A 101 3.01 -20.53 -8.29
CA ALA A 101 1.78 -19.84 -8.68
C ALA A 101 0.97 -20.62 -9.72
N PHE A 102 1.63 -21.26 -10.69
CA PHE A 102 0.97 -22.10 -11.67
C PHE A 102 0.37 -23.37 -11.06
N LEU A 103 1.14 -24.08 -10.22
CA LEU A 103 0.67 -25.29 -9.52
C LEU A 103 -0.50 -24.98 -8.58
N ASP A 104 -0.43 -23.87 -7.85
CA ASP A 104 -1.49 -23.43 -6.95
C ASP A 104 -2.75 -23.05 -7.74
N GLY A 105 -2.59 -22.38 -8.90
CA GLY A 105 -3.70 -22.07 -9.80
C GLY A 105 -4.38 -23.32 -10.39
N ILE A 106 -3.64 -24.39 -10.69
CA ILE A 106 -4.23 -25.67 -11.13
C ILE A 106 -5.02 -26.32 -9.99
N ARG A 107 -4.47 -26.29 -8.78
CA ARG A 107 -5.10 -26.89 -7.59
C ARG A 107 -6.34 -26.12 -7.14
N HIS A 108 -6.33 -24.80 -7.32
CA HIS A 108 -7.38 -23.88 -6.89
C HIS A 108 -7.78 -22.95 -8.03
N PRO A 109 -8.49 -23.47 -9.06
CA PRO A 109 -8.82 -22.70 -10.26
C PRO A 109 -9.76 -21.53 -10.01
N ASP A 110 -10.46 -21.51 -8.87
CA ASP A 110 -11.42 -20.46 -8.51
C ASP A 110 -10.77 -19.30 -7.73
N LEU A 111 -9.50 -19.43 -7.36
CA LEU A 111 -8.77 -18.40 -6.61
C LEU A 111 -7.93 -17.53 -7.56
N PRO A 112 -8.18 -16.21 -7.63
CA PRO A 112 -7.45 -15.34 -8.54
C PRO A 112 -6.00 -15.07 -8.09
N GLY A 113 -5.69 -15.19 -6.79
CA GLY A 113 -4.41 -14.78 -6.22
C GLY A 113 -3.20 -15.43 -6.89
N ALA A 114 -3.28 -16.73 -7.19
CA ALA A 114 -2.24 -17.48 -7.87
C ALA A 114 -1.98 -16.95 -9.29
N PHE A 115 -3.05 -16.73 -10.07
CA PHE A 115 -2.93 -16.23 -11.43
C PHE A 115 -2.50 -14.76 -11.49
N VAL A 116 -2.94 -13.93 -10.54
CA VAL A 116 -2.54 -12.52 -10.43
C VAL A 116 -1.06 -12.40 -10.04
N LEU A 117 -0.59 -13.22 -9.08
CA LEU A 117 0.82 -13.28 -8.73
C LEU A 117 1.66 -13.76 -9.93
N GLY A 118 1.18 -14.78 -10.64
CA GLY A 118 1.79 -15.28 -11.86
C GLY A 118 1.90 -14.19 -12.93
N LEU A 119 0.82 -13.47 -13.19
CA LEU A 119 0.77 -12.38 -14.18
C LEU A 119 1.76 -11.26 -13.84
N ARG A 120 1.88 -10.87 -12.56
CA ARG A 120 2.76 -9.79 -12.12
C ARG A 120 4.24 -10.11 -12.30
N HIS A 121 4.62 -11.37 -12.21
CA HIS A 121 6.02 -11.80 -12.27
C HIS A 121 6.41 -12.49 -13.57
N ALA A 122 5.44 -12.80 -14.44
CA ALA A 122 5.69 -13.39 -15.75
C ALA A 122 6.56 -12.44 -16.59
N ARG A 123 7.45 -13.02 -17.40
CA ARG A 123 8.27 -12.22 -18.31
C ARG A 123 7.34 -11.62 -19.38
N PRO A 124 7.39 -10.29 -19.61
CA PRO A 124 6.71 -9.68 -20.74
C PRO A 124 7.22 -10.35 -22.01
N GLY A 125 6.34 -11.02 -22.74
CA GLY A 125 6.71 -11.79 -23.94
C GLY A 125 6.29 -13.23 -23.87
N SER A 126 6.28 -13.75 -22.65
CA SER A 126 6.23 -15.19 -22.44
C SER A 126 4.85 -15.77 -22.73
N TRP A 127 4.84 -17.04 -23.11
CA TRP A 127 3.60 -17.80 -23.22
C TRP A 127 2.85 -17.86 -21.89
N LEU A 128 3.57 -17.98 -20.77
CA LEU A 128 2.98 -17.97 -19.42
C LEU A 128 2.24 -16.67 -19.11
N GLU A 129 2.77 -15.52 -19.51
CA GLU A 129 2.09 -14.23 -19.36
C GLU A 129 0.70 -14.26 -20.02
N LYS A 130 0.58 -14.86 -21.20
CA LYS A 130 -0.71 -15.00 -21.91
C LYS A 130 -1.67 -15.95 -21.18
N VAL A 131 -1.15 -17.07 -20.66
CA VAL A 131 -1.95 -18.04 -19.91
C VAL A 131 -2.49 -17.41 -18.63
N PHE A 132 -1.62 -16.73 -17.87
CA PHE A 132 -2.04 -16.02 -16.66
C PHE A 132 -3.03 -14.90 -16.99
N ALA A 133 -2.81 -14.11 -18.05
CA ALA A 133 -3.75 -13.07 -18.45
C ALA A 133 -5.13 -13.64 -18.83
N ARG A 134 -5.16 -14.79 -19.51
CA ARG A 134 -6.40 -15.49 -19.87
C ARG A 134 -7.17 -15.97 -18.66
N GLU A 135 -6.49 -16.56 -17.67
CA GLU A 135 -7.18 -16.97 -16.45
C GLU A 135 -7.60 -15.76 -15.62
N VAL A 136 -6.74 -14.73 -15.52
CA VAL A 136 -7.09 -13.47 -14.83
C VAL A 136 -8.33 -12.82 -15.43
N TRP A 137 -8.48 -12.85 -16.77
CA TRP A 137 -9.66 -12.35 -17.49
C TRP A 137 -10.95 -13.11 -17.21
N ARG A 138 -10.86 -14.33 -16.68
CA ARG A 138 -12.05 -15.12 -16.32
C ARG A 138 -12.66 -14.64 -15.01
N PHE A 139 -11.88 -13.96 -14.16
CA PHE A 139 -12.32 -13.54 -12.84
C PHE A 139 -13.00 -12.17 -12.85
N ASP A 140 -13.81 -11.93 -11.84
CA ASP A 140 -14.70 -10.79 -11.78
C ASP A 140 -14.08 -9.50 -11.20
N ASN A 141 -12.76 -9.49 -10.97
CA ASN A 141 -12.07 -8.33 -10.41
C ASN A 141 -11.68 -7.34 -11.52
N ALA A 142 -12.24 -6.14 -11.49
CA ALA A 142 -12.05 -5.13 -12.53
C ALA A 142 -10.60 -4.66 -12.69
N GLU A 143 -9.85 -4.47 -11.60
CA GLU A 143 -8.46 -4.04 -11.66
C GLU A 143 -7.56 -5.11 -12.29
N ASN A 144 -7.75 -6.37 -11.88
CA ASN A 144 -7.00 -7.49 -12.43
C ASN A 144 -7.36 -7.72 -13.91
N CYS A 145 -8.64 -7.59 -14.28
CA CYS A 145 -9.08 -7.63 -15.67
C CYS A 145 -8.44 -6.52 -16.50
N LEU A 146 -8.35 -5.29 -16.00
CA LEU A 146 -7.69 -4.19 -16.69
C LEU A 146 -6.21 -4.52 -16.97
N ARG A 147 -5.50 -5.11 -15.99
CA ARG A 147 -4.12 -5.57 -16.18
C ARG A 147 -4.02 -6.66 -17.26
N ALA A 148 -4.91 -7.64 -17.24
CA ALA A 148 -4.98 -8.66 -18.28
C ALA A 148 -5.29 -8.05 -19.66
N TRP A 149 -6.19 -7.08 -19.74
CA TRP A 149 -6.50 -6.35 -20.96
C TRP A 149 -5.29 -5.62 -21.54
N HIS A 150 -4.49 -4.95 -20.70
CA HIS A 150 -3.25 -4.33 -21.15
C HIS A 150 -2.27 -5.34 -21.76
N VAL A 151 -2.17 -6.54 -21.18
CA VAL A 151 -1.35 -7.64 -21.72
C VAL A 151 -1.88 -8.10 -23.07
N PHE A 152 -3.20 -8.26 -23.23
CA PHE A 152 -3.79 -8.62 -24.52
C PHE A 152 -3.55 -7.53 -25.57
N ARG A 153 -3.76 -6.26 -25.22
CA ARG A 153 -3.55 -5.12 -26.13
C ARG A 153 -2.09 -5.02 -26.56
N ALA A 154 -1.14 -5.20 -25.64
CA ALA A 154 0.29 -5.21 -25.95
C ALA A 154 0.69 -6.33 -26.93
N ARG A 155 -0.18 -7.33 -27.13
CA ARG A 155 0.01 -8.45 -28.07
C ARG A 155 -0.80 -8.32 -29.35
N GLY A 156 -1.57 -7.24 -29.52
CA GLY A 156 -2.54 -7.13 -30.61
C GLY A 156 -3.67 -8.16 -30.53
N LEU A 157 -3.94 -8.70 -29.34
CA LEU A 157 -5.04 -9.63 -29.11
C LEU A 157 -6.26 -8.85 -28.61
N HIS A 158 -7.42 -9.17 -29.17
CA HIS A 158 -8.70 -8.63 -28.72
C HIS A 158 -9.40 -9.68 -27.84
N PRO A 159 -9.43 -9.48 -26.51
CA PRO A 159 -10.15 -10.39 -25.64
C PRO A 159 -11.67 -10.27 -25.90
N PRO A 160 -12.44 -11.36 -25.70
CA PRO A 160 -13.89 -11.31 -25.81
C PRO A 160 -14.48 -10.36 -24.77
N PRO A 161 -15.67 -9.79 -25.02
CA PRO A 161 -16.36 -8.94 -24.06
C PRO A 161 -16.53 -9.67 -22.73
N HIS A 162 -16.18 -8.99 -21.64
CA HIS A 162 -16.28 -9.56 -20.30
C HIS A 162 -17.75 -9.70 -19.89
N ARG A 163 -18.08 -10.74 -19.11
CA ARG A 163 -19.46 -11.03 -18.68
C ARG A 163 -20.06 -9.91 -17.83
N ARG A 164 -19.21 -9.26 -17.02
CA ARG A 164 -19.61 -8.14 -16.15
C ARG A 164 -19.55 -6.79 -16.88
N PRO A 165 -20.63 -5.99 -16.82
CA PRO A 165 -20.69 -4.69 -17.48
C PRO A 165 -19.73 -3.67 -16.87
N GLU A 166 -19.47 -3.73 -15.57
CA GLU A 166 -18.52 -2.84 -14.87
C GLU A 166 -17.11 -2.94 -15.45
N VAL A 167 -16.62 -4.17 -15.65
CA VAL A 167 -15.32 -4.43 -16.26
C VAL A 167 -15.32 -3.91 -17.70
N HIS A 168 -16.41 -4.13 -18.44
CA HIS A 168 -16.55 -3.65 -19.81
C HIS A 168 -16.48 -2.11 -19.90
N LEU A 169 -17.21 -1.39 -19.06
CA LEU A 169 -17.18 0.07 -19.00
C LEU A 169 -15.78 0.59 -18.65
N LEU A 170 -15.11 -0.07 -17.71
CA LEU A 170 -13.75 0.28 -17.31
C LEU A 170 -12.73 0.05 -18.43
N ILE A 171 -12.92 -0.99 -19.24
CA ILE A 171 -12.10 -1.21 -20.45
C ILE A 171 -12.37 -0.12 -21.49
N LEU A 172 -13.64 0.25 -21.71
CA LEU A 172 -14.01 1.32 -22.64
C LEU A 172 -13.43 2.68 -22.21
N SER A 173 -13.46 3.00 -20.91
CA SER A 173 -12.83 4.22 -20.41
C SER A 173 -11.31 4.19 -20.61
N ALA A 174 -10.65 3.05 -20.32
CA ALA A 174 -9.21 2.88 -20.54
C ALA A 174 -8.81 2.89 -22.04
N GLN A 175 -9.73 2.58 -22.95
CA GLN A 175 -9.53 2.78 -24.38
C GLN A 175 -9.59 4.26 -24.77
N ARG A 176 -10.52 5.00 -24.17
CA ARG A 176 -10.78 6.42 -24.46
C ARG A 176 -9.66 7.34 -23.98
N GLU A 177 -8.98 7.00 -22.89
CA GLU A 177 -7.84 7.77 -22.37
C GLU A 177 -6.62 7.82 -23.30
N ARG A 178 -6.57 6.98 -24.35
CA ARG A 178 -5.53 7.04 -25.40
C ARG A 178 -6.07 7.63 -26.71
N LEU A 179 -6.90 8.67 -26.66
CA LEU A 179 -6.97 9.53 -27.85
C LEU A 179 -5.56 10.12 -28.06
N PRO A 180 -5.01 10.05 -29.28
CA PRO A 180 -3.80 10.81 -29.59
C PRO A 180 -4.06 12.28 -29.22
N ASP A 181 -3.04 12.96 -28.67
CA ASP A 181 -3.14 14.40 -28.44
C ASP A 181 -3.73 15.03 -29.71
N PRO A 182 -4.83 15.80 -29.59
CA PRO A 182 -5.45 16.39 -30.76
C PRO A 182 -4.36 17.12 -31.52
N GLU A 183 -4.18 16.73 -32.78
CA GLU A 183 -3.19 17.30 -33.68
C GLU A 183 -3.29 18.83 -33.53
N ARG A 184 -2.21 19.46 -33.04
CA ARG A 184 -2.21 20.91 -32.82
C ARG A 184 -2.39 21.55 -34.18
N LEU A 185 -3.63 21.88 -34.51
CA LEU A 185 -3.96 22.78 -35.60
C LEU A 185 -3.16 24.05 -35.34
N GLU A 186 -2.15 24.30 -36.17
CA GLU A 186 -1.42 25.56 -36.16
C GLU A 186 -2.42 26.65 -36.57
N VAL A 187 -3.05 27.25 -35.56
CA VAL A 187 -3.92 28.39 -35.77
C VAL A 187 -3.00 29.51 -36.29
N PRO A 188 -3.26 30.07 -37.48
CA PRO A 188 -2.46 31.17 -37.98
C PRO A 188 -2.46 32.30 -36.93
N PRO A 189 -1.30 32.96 -36.71
CA PRO A 189 -1.17 33.97 -35.69
C PRO A 189 -2.25 35.02 -35.88
N ALA A 190 -3.05 35.24 -34.84
CA ALA A 190 -4.13 36.21 -34.88
C ALA A 190 -3.55 37.58 -35.27
N PRO A 191 -4.19 38.33 -36.19
CA PRO A 191 -3.77 39.68 -36.49
C PRO A 191 -3.72 40.50 -35.19
N PRO A 192 -2.74 41.41 -35.04
CA PRO A 192 -2.58 42.18 -33.83
C PRO A 192 -3.90 42.91 -33.52
N PRO A 193 -4.38 42.85 -32.27
CA PRO A 193 -5.63 43.50 -31.91
C PRO A 193 -5.54 44.99 -32.22
N PRO A 194 -6.59 45.60 -32.77
CA PRO A 194 -6.62 47.05 -32.96
C PRO A 194 -6.39 47.73 -31.61
N PRO A 195 -5.68 48.87 -31.58
CA PRO A 195 -5.43 49.59 -30.34
C PRO A 195 -6.77 49.90 -29.64
N PRO A 196 -6.87 49.69 -28.33
CA PRO A 196 -8.11 49.88 -27.60
C PRO A 196 -8.56 51.34 -27.72
N GLU A 197 -9.73 51.56 -28.33
CA GLU A 197 -10.33 52.87 -28.46
C GLU A 197 -10.87 53.31 -27.08
N ARG A 198 -10.23 54.33 -26.51
CA ARG A 198 -10.58 54.85 -25.19
C ARG A 198 -11.86 55.67 -25.31
N ASP A 199 -12.97 55.14 -24.78
CA ASP A 199 -14.23 55.89 -24.71
C ASP A 199 -14.02 57.16 -23.85
N PRO A 200 -14.16 58.37 -24.43
CA PRO A 200 -13.92 59.62 -23.73
C PRO A 200 -14.92 59.89 -22.59
N ARG A 201 -15.99 59.09 -22.49
CA ARG A 201 -17.01 59.20 -21.42
C ARG A 201 -16.59 58.52 -20.12
N ILE A 202 -15.59 57.64 -20.15
CA ILE A 202 -15.13 56.89 -18.98
C ILE A 202 -13.99 57.67 -18.28
N ARG A 203 -14.35 58.49 -17.27
CA ARG A 203 -13.39 59.20 -16.40
C ARG A 203 -12.97 58.31 -15.23
N LEU A 204 -11.95 57.46 -15.41
CA LEU A 204 -11.57 56.49 -14.38
C LEU A 204 -10.77 57.02 -13.17
N PHE A 205 -10.34 58.29 -13.15
CA PHE A 205 -9.71 58.87 -11.95
C PHE A 205 -10.00 60.37 -11.87
N GLN A 206 -10.98 60.75 -11.05
CA GLN A 206 -11.04 62.12 -10.51
C GLN A 206 -10.06 62.18 -9.33
N SER A 207 -8.88 62.74 -9.56
CA SER A 207 -7.93 63.08 -8.50
C SER A 207 -8.57 64.15 -7.60
N HIS A 208 -8.92 63.77 -6.37
CA HIS A 208 -9.18 64.74 -5.31
C HIS A 208 -7.89 65.54 -5.03
N PRO A 209 -7.95 66.87 -4.93
CA PRO A 209 -6.80 67.66 -4.49
C PRO A 209 -6.49 67.34 -3.01
N PRO A 210 -5.21 67.23 -2.62
CA PRO A 210 -4.84 66.97 -1.23
C PRO A 210 -5.20 68.16 -0.32
N PRO A 211 -5.64 67.90 0.92
CA PRO A 211 -6.01 68.97 1.87
C PRO A 211 -4.79 69.82 2.27
N ALA A 212 -5.06 71.11 2.45
CA ALA A 212 -4.11 72.17 2.74
C ALA A 212 -3.27 71.90 4.01
N GLY A 213 -2.02 72.37 3.94
CA GLY A 213 -0.94 72.10 4.88
C GLY A 213 -1.23 72.37 6.35
N THR A 214 -0.68 71.48 7.17
CA THR A 214 -0.43 71.70 8.59
C THR A 214 0.92 72.43 8.71
N PRO A 215 1.04 73.49 9.52
CA PRO A 215 2.24 74.32 9.59
C PRO A 215 3.48 73.58 10.12
N PRO A 216 4.69 74.04 9.76
CA PRO A 216 5.94 73.32 9.95
C PRO A 216 6.37 73.24 11.41
N SER A 217 6.75 72.04 11.85
CA SER A 217 7.47 71.80 13.09
C SER A 217 8.97 72.11 12.89
N PRO A 218 9.64 72.82 13.81
CA PRO A 218 11.03 73.24 13.64
C PRO A 218 12.03 72.07 13.70
N SER A 219 12.95 72.05 12.73
CA SER A 219 14.07 71.12 12.60
C SER A 219 15.10 71.26 13.73
N PRO A 220 15.55 70.16 14.35
CA PRO A 220 16.75 70.16 15.18
C PRO A 220 18.01 70.01 14.32
N GLY A 221 18.91 70.99 14.44
CA GLY A 221 20.34 70.75 14.66
C GLY A 221 21.12 70.10 13.53
N GLN A 222 21.73 70.93 12.70
CA GLN A 222 22.94 70.62 11.95
C GLN A 222 24.07 70.20 12.91
N ASP A 223 24.71 69.05 12.63
CA ASP A 223 26.03 68.73 13.16
C ASP A 223 27.09 69.63 12.48
N PRO A 224 27.95 70.34 13.23
CA PRO A 224 29.10 71.03 12.65
C PRO A 224 30.31 70.09 12.49
N PRO A 225 31.22 70.39 11.54
CA PRO A 225 32.34 69.54 11.16
C PRO A 225 33.53 69.66 12.12
N SER A 226 34.30 68.57 12.23
CA SER A 226 35.59 68.52 12.92
C SER A 226 36.74 68.83 11.94
N PRO A 227 37.62 69.81 12.21
CA PRO A 227 38.88 69.98 11.48
C PRO A 227 40.06 69.36 12.26
N GLY A 228 41.02 68.81 11.55
CA GLY A 228 42.21 68.17 12.12
C GLY A 228 43.23 69.14 12.72
N ARG A 229 44.03 68.56 13.62
CA ARG A 229 45.45 68.87 13.84
C ARG A 229 46.16 67.57 14.16
#